data_AF-R5KPP2-F1
#
_entry.id   AF-R5KPP2-F1
#
_cell.length_a   1.000
_cell.length_b   1.000
_cell.length_c   1.000
_cell.angle_alpha   90.00
_cell.angle_beta   90.00
_cell.angle_gamma   90.00
#
_symmetry.space_group_name_H-M   'P 1'
#
loop_
_entity.id
_entity.type
_entity.pdbx_description
1 polymer ?
#
loop_
_entity_poly.entity_id
_entity_poly.type
_entity_poly.pdbx_seq_one_letter_code
_entity_poly.pdbx_strand_id
1 'polypeptide(L)'
;MNNKLDWIEDCYQTYNEGNWITKRIFKKVAVTKGDHHHCLIDAKKLSFYDYPGSEKQGYCSTDGRIWLCEECYHTVCELGHKLKIEPNTVKEIESAVDKGHKVVLSLDNVQYEMSGDSEQILVLHNGITLEYKNYAEMEQKQKFYGKLLKEIIDDVFVGVK
;
A
#
# COMPACT_ATOMS: atom_id res chain seq x y z
N MET A 1 -14.37 27.23 11.77
CA MET A 1 -13.66 25.98 11.44
C MET A 1 -12.89 26.28 10.18
N ASN A 2 -11.55 26.25 10.22
CA ASN A 2 -10.77 26.24 8.98
C ASN A 2 -11.25 25.04 8.15
N ASN A 3 -11.42 25.23 6.85
CA ASN A 3 -11.89 24.16 5.98
C ASN A 3 -10.87 23.02 6.03
N LYS A 4 -11.32 21.76 5.88
CA LYS A 4 -10.42 20.58 5.81
C LYS A 4 -9.31 20.78 4.77
N LEU A 5 -9.63 21.47 3.68
CA LEU A 5 -8.67 21.88 2.64
C LEU A 5 -7.57 22.80 3.19
N ASP A 6 -7.95 23.83 3.96
CA ASP A 6 -6.99 24.79 4.54
C ASP A 6 -6.03 24.06 5.49
N TRP A 7 -6.55 23.14 6.32
CA TRP A 7 -5.71 22.32 7.20
C TRP A 7 -4.70 21.46 6.43
N ILE A 8 -5.15 20.79 5.38
CA ILE A 8 -4.28 19.92 4.57
C ILE A 8 -3.20 20.74 3.86
N GLU A 9 -3.56 21.92 3.34
CA GLU A 9 -2.62 22.85 2.72
C GLU A 9 -1.59 23.35 3.75
N ASP A 10 -2.02 23.81 4.92
CA ASP A 10 -1.13 24.28 6.00
C ASP A 10 -0.16 23.19 6.45
N CYS A 11 -0.65 21.95 6.64
CA CYS A 11 0.20 20.81 6.93
C CYS A 11 1.22 20.55 5.81
N TYR A 12 0.75 20.49 4.56
CA TYR A 12 1.63 20.26 3.42
C TYR A 12 2.73 21.31 3.33
N GLN A 13 2.39 22.61 3.44
CA GLN A 13 3.36 23.70 3.41
C GLN A 13 4.38 23.58 4.54
N THR A 14 3.92 23.33 5.77
CA THR A 14 4.81 23.16 6.93
C THR A 14 5.84 22.04 6.71
N TYR A 15 5.40 20.88 6.23
CA TYR A 15 6.30 19.76 5.97
C TYR A 15 7.16 19.98 4.71
N ASN A 16 6.66 20.72 3.73
CA ASN A 16 7.39 21.07 2.53
C ASN A 16 8.52 22.06 2.80
N GLU A 17 8.30 23.09 3.63
CA GLU A 17 9.34 24.04 4.07
C GLU A 17 10.51 23.31 4.73
N GLY A 18 10.22 22.30 5.56
CA GLY A 18 11.24 21.41 6.12
C GLY A 18 11.84 20.40 5.14
N ASN A 19 11.43 20.42 3.87
CA ASN A 19 11.79 19.46 2.81
C ASN A 19 11.46 17.99 3.16
N TRP A 20 10.41 17.76 3.94
CA TRP A 20 9.99 16.42 4.34
C TRP A 20 9.22 15.72 3.23
N ILE A 21 8.33 16.41 2.52
CA ILE A 21 7.44 15.74 1.56
C ILE A 21 8.03 15.75 0.13
N THR A 22 8.41 16.90 -0.40
CA THR A 22 8.75 17.07 -1.83
C THR A 22 10.06 16.43 -2.28
N LYS A 23 10.98 16.15 -1.36
CA LYS A 23 12.23 15.44 -1.66
C LYS A 23 12.09 13.92 -1.69
N ARG A 24 10.93 13.39 -1.29
CA ARG A 24 10.69 11.95 -1.20
C ARG A 24 10.00 11.41 -2.44
N ILE A 25 10.25 10.13 -2.67
CA ILE A 25 9.51 9.30 -3.60
C ILE A 25 8.56 8.48 -2.73
N PHE A 26 7.32 8.33 -3.17
CA PHE A 26 6.29 7.56 -2.47
C PHE A 26 5.93 6.33 -3.29
N LYS A 27 5.43 5.29 -2.60
CA LYS A 27 4.79 4.12 -3.19
C LYS A 27 3.40 3.92 -2.61
N LYS A 28 2.53 3.25 -3.36
CA LYS A 28 1.28 2.69 -2.84
C LYS A 28 1.62 1.48 -1.96
N VAL A 29 1.46 1.62 -0.65
CA VAL A 29 1.84 0.59 0.34
C VAL A 29 0.63 0.08 1.11
N ALA A 30 0.54 -1.25 1.22
CA ALA A 30 -0.39 -1.92 2.11
C ALA A 30 0.26 -2.16 3.47
N VAL A 31 -0.50 -1.99 4.54
CA VAL A 31 -0.03 -2.23 5.90
C VAL A 31 0.10 -3.74 6.12
N THR A 32 1.24 -4.18 6.66
CA THR A 32 1.47 -5.59 6.97
C THR A 32 1.27 -5.88 8.47
N LYS A 33 1.11 -7.15 8.83
CA LYS A 33 0.87 -7.53 10.23
C LYS A 33 2.00 -7.07 11.14
N GLY A 34 1.65 -6.35 12.21
CA GLY A 34 2.61 -5.79 13.19
C GLY A 34 3.12 -4.39 12.85
N ASP A 35 2.67 -3.80 11.74
CA ASP A 35 2.93 -2.40 11.43
C ASP A 35 1.91 -1.50 12.14
N HIS A 36 2.39 -0.37 12.64
CA HIS A 36 1.56 0.69 13.22
C HIS A 36 2.03 2.03 12.67
N HIS A 37 1.22 2.59 11.77
CA HIS A 37 1.51 3.87 11.13
C HIS A 37 0.33 4.82 11.31
N HIS A 38 0.61 6.11 11.16
CA HIS A 38 -0.40 7.17 11.17
C HIS A 38 -0.14 8.06 9.98
N CYS A 39 -1.20 8.58 9.38
CA CYS A 39 -1.05 9.60 8.36
C CYS A 39 -0.45 10.86 8.99
N LEU A 40 0.53 11.44 8.30
CA LEU A 40 1.23 12.64 8.73
C LEU A 40 0.30 13.85 8.91
N ILE A 41 -0.81 13.91 8.17
CA ILE A 41 -1.66 15.11 8.04
C ILE A 41 -2.88 15.06 8.97
N ASP A 42 -3.63 13.96 8.98
CA ASP A 42 -4.87 13.84 9.75
C ASP A 42 -4.76 12.88 10.95
N ALA A 43 -3.57 12.32 11.19
CA ALA A 43 -3.29 11.31 12.21
C ALA A 43 -4.16 10.04 12.11
N LYS A 44 -4.83 9.81 10.97
CA LYS A 44 -5.64 8.61 10.74
C LYS A 44 -4.76 7.38 10.86
N LYS A 45 -5.26 6.40 11.61
CA LYS A 45 -4.54 5.16 11.89
C LYS A 45 -4.48 4.30 10.63
N LEU A 46 -3.28 3.82 10.31
CA LEU A 46 -3.06 2.80 9.31
C LEU A 46 -2.68 1.49 10.02
N SER A 47 -3.47 0.45 9.83
CA SER A 47 -3.32 -0.81 10.55
C SER A 47 -3.75 -2.00 9.70
N PHE A 48 -3.04 -3.11 9.86
CA PHE A 48 -3.46 -4.40 9.33
C PHE A 48 -4.77 -4.91 9.96
N TYR A 49 -4.99 -4.58 11.24
CA TYR A 49 -6.14 -5.05 12.00
C TYR A 49 -7.40 -4.21 11.71
N ASP A 50 -8.56 -4.86 11.77
CA ASP A 50 -9.87 -4.23 11.59
C ASP A 50 -10.26 -3.39 12.82
N TYR A 51 -9.64 -2.21 12.96
CA TYR A 51 -10.09 -1.20 13.92
C TYR A 51 -11.09 -0.26 13.26
N PRO A 52 -12.15 0.18 13.97
CA PRO A 52 -13.04 1.21 13.45
C PRO A 52 -12.25 2.46 13.02
N GLY A 53 -12.41 2.86 11.77
CA GLY A 53 -11.76 4.04 11.19
C GLY A 53 -10.29 3.90 10.82
N SER A 54 -9.70 2.69 10.87
CA SER A 54 -8.34 2.46 10.36
C SER A 54 -8.35 2.13 8.86
N GLU A 55 -7.35 2.65 8.16
CA GLU A 55 -7.03 2.25 6.79
C GLU A 55 -6.02 1.11 6.79
N LYS A 56 -6.07 0.24 5.79
CA LYS A 56 -5.11 -0.85 5.56
C LYS A 56 -4.12 -0.53 4.45
N GLN A 57 -4.23 0.66 3.87
CA GLN A 57 -3.45 1.09 2.71
C GLN A 57 -3.23 2.60 2.71
N GLY A 58 -2.17 3.04 2.04
CA GLY A 58 -1.85 4.45 1.88
C GLY A 58 -0.57 4.66 1.08
N TYR A 59 -0.06 5.88 1.12
CA TYR A 59 1.17 6.25 0.42
C TYR A 59 2.29 6.38 1.44
N CYS A 60 3.33 5.56 1.27
CA CYS A 60 4.51 5.60 2.13
C CYS A 60 5.71 6.09 1.34
N SER A 61 6.54 6.93 1.95
CA SER A 61 7.82 7.29 1.34
C SER A 61 8.73 6.07 1.24
N THR A 62 9.56 5.99 0.20
CA THR A 62 10.47 4.86 -0.02
C THR A 62 11.52 4.69 1.09
N ASP A 63 11.76 5.72 1.91
CA ASP A 63 12.57 5.66 3.12
C ASP A 63 11.80 5.23 4.39
N GLY A 64 10.49 4.93 4.26
CA GLY A 64 9.62 4.43 5.33
C GLY A 64 9.20 5.45 6.38
N ARG A 65 9.54 6.74 6.21
CA ARG A 65 9.39 7.76 7.27
C ARG A 65 8.05 8.48 7.27
N ILE A 66 7.41 8.59 6.11
CA ILE A 66 6.19 9.38 5.95
C ILE A 66 5.10 8.48 5.40
N TRP A 67 3.94 8.54 6.05
CA TRP A 67 2.72 7.91 5.59
C TRP A 67 1.66 8.97 5.34
N LEU A 68 0.93 8.81 4.24
CA LEU A 68 -0.29 9.55 3.93
C LEU A 68 -1.42 8.55 3.76
N CYS A 69 -2.57 8.79 4.38
CA CYS A 69 -3.78 8.07 4.00
C CYS A 69 -4.17 8.45 2.56
N GLU A 70 -4.95 7.60 1.90
CA GLU A 70 -5.35 7.81 0.51
C GLU A 70 -6.07 9.15 0.30
N GLU A 71 -6.98 9.51 1.22
CA GLU A 71 -7.71 10.77 1.19
C GLU A 71 -6.79 12.00 1.25
N CYS A 72 -5.85 12.02 2.21
CA CYS A 72 -4.91 13.13 2.32
C CYS A 72 -3.98 13.23 1.10
N TYR A 73 -3.55 12.09 0.55
CA TYR A 73 -2.74 12.08 -0.67
C TYR A 73 -3.51 12.69 -1.85
N HIS A 74 -4.74 12.24 -2.12
CA HIS A 74 -5.54 12.79 -3.22
C HIS A 74 -5.85 14.27 -3.02
N THR A 75 -6.16 14.70 -1.79
CA THR A 75 -6.41 16.11 -1.49
C THR A 75 -5.17 16.97 -1.77
N VAL A 76 -3.97 16.51 -1.40
CA VAL A 76 -2.71 17.20 -1.73
C VAL A 76 -2.54 17.33 -3.25
N CYS A 77 -2.87 16.29 -4.02
CA CYS A 77 -2.82 16.36 -5.48
C CYS A 77 -3.89 17.30 -6.08
N GLU A 78 -5.10 17.32 -5.54
CA GLU A 78 -6.17 18.24 -5.93
C GLU A 78 -5.81 19.71 -5.69
N LEU A 79 -5.04 19.99 -4.63
CA LEU A 79 -4.47 21.31 -4.34
C LEU A 79 -3.33 21.71 -5.31
N GLY A 80 -2.98 20.85 -6.27
CA GLY A 80 -2.00 21.12 -7.31
C GLY A 80 -0.57 20.69 -6.99
N HIS A 81 -0.35 20.08 -5.82
CA HIS A 81 0.96 19.57 -5.44
C HIS A 81 1.26 18.23 -6.08
N LYS A 82 2.47 18.09 -6.64
CA LYS A 82 2.89 16.85 -7.32
C LYS A 82 3.84 16.05 -6.45
N LEU A 83 3.34 14.96 -5.89
CA LEU A 83 4.16 13.96 -5.20
C LEU A 83 4.70 12.96 -6.22
N LYS A 84 5.98 12.60 -6.11
CA LYS A 84 6.59 11.60 -6.97
C LYS A 84 6.15 10.22 -6.51
N ILE A 85 5.47 9.48 -7.38
CA ILE A 85 5.08 8.10 -7.14
C ILE A 85 5.95 7.16 -7.97
N GLU A 86 6.52 6.16 -7.31
CA GLU A 86 7.11 5.00 -7.97
C GLU A 86 6.05 3.89 -8.06
N PRO A 87 5.84 3.28 -9.23
CA PRO A 87 4.87 2.21 -9.38
C PRO A 87 5.33 0.93 -8.66
N ASN A 88 4.38 0.12 -8.24
CA ASN A 88 4.65 -1.26 -7.86
C ASN A 88 4.80 -2.11 -9.13
N THR A 89 5.56 -3.20 -9.05
CA THR A 89 5.68 -4.13 -10.18
C THR A 89 5.41 -5.57 -9.75
N VAL A 90 4.89 -6.37 -10.68
CA VAL A 90 4.70 -7.82 -10.46
C VAL A 90 6.03 -8.49 -10.09
N LYS A 91 7.11 -8.10 -10.78
CA LYS A 91 8.45 -8.66 -10.52
C LYS A 91 8.96 -8.38 -9.11
N GLU A 92 8.65 -7.21 -8.52
CA GLU A 92 9.01 -6.92 -7.12
C GLU A 92 8.26 -7.83 -6.15
N ILE A 93 6.97 -8.09 -6.41
CA ILE A 93 6.14 -9.01 -5.61
C ILE A 93 6.70 -10.44 -5.69
N GLU A 94 6.93 -10.94 -6.91
CA GLU A 94 7.49 -12.28 -7.13
C GLU A 94 8.86 -12.41 -6.45
N SER A 95 9.75 -11.42 -6.63
CA SER A 95 11.05 -11.46 -5.98
C SER A 95 10.98 -11.42 -4.44
N ALA A 96 9.98 -10.76 -3.87
CA ALA A 96 9.79 -10.74 -2.42
C ALA A 96 9.30 -12.10 -1.91
N VAL A 97 8.31 -12.70 -2.58
CA VAL A 97 7.80 -14.03 -2.29
C VAL A 97 8.90 -15.09 -2.41
N ASP A 98 9.73 -15.05 -3.46
CA ASP A 98 10.85 -15.97 -3.66
C ASP A 98 11.93 -15.88 -2.57
N LYS A 99 12.05 -14.72 -1.92
CA LYS A 99 12.95 -14.51 -0.78
C LYS A 99 12.33 -14.96 0.55
N GLY A 100 11.13 -15.54 0.52
CA GLY A 100 10.38 -15.97 1.69
C GLY A 100 9.67 -14.84 2.44
N HIS A 101 9.56 -13.64 1.84
CA HIS A 101 8.77 -12.57 2.44
C HIS A 101 7.28 -12.81 2.25
N LYS A 102 6.50 -12.28 3.19
CA LYS A 102 5.05 -12.15 3.03
C LYS A 102 4.76 -10.86 2.29
N VAL A 103 3.98 -10.96 1.23
CA VAL A 103 3.48 -9.81 0.48
C VAL A 103 2.01 -9.64 0.78
N VAL A 104 1.59 -8.40 1.05
CA VAL A 104 0.19 -8.03 1.23
C VAL A 104 -0.22 -7.17 0.06
N LEU A 105 -1.29 -7.56 -0.63
CA LEU A 105 -1.96 -6.72 -1.62
C LEU A 105 -3.21 -6.14 -0.99
N SER A 106 -3.43 -4.83 -1.13
CA SER A 106 -4.63 -4.16 -0.62
C SER A 106 -5.29 -3.33 -1.73
N LEU A 107 -6.62 -3.43 -1.80
CA LEU A 107 -7.49 -2.57 -2.60
C LEU A 107 -8.79 -2.36 -1.82
N ASP A 108 -9.26 -1.12 -1.73
CA ASP A 108 -10.44 -0.74 -0.94
C ASP A 108 -10.43 -1.32 0.49
N ASN A 109 -9.26 -1.34 1.14
CA ASN A 109 -9.02 -1.93 2.47
C ASN A 109 -9.30 -3.44 2.60
N VAL A 110 -9.54 -4.12 1.49
CA VAL A 110 -9.59 -5.58 1.42
C VAL A 110 -8.20 -6.08 1.11
N GLN A 111 -7.73 -7.10 1.84
CA GLN A 111 -6.36 -7.61 1.70
C GLN A 111 -6.31 -9.06 1.21
N TYR A 112 -5.29 -9.34 0.40
CA TYR A 112 -4.78 -10.66 0.10
C TYR A 112 -3.36 -10.77 0.66
N GLU A 113 -3.01 -11.92 1.22
CA GLU A 113 -1.65 -12.22 1.62
C GLU A 113 -1.07 -13.27 0.67
N MET A 114 0.17 -13.05 0.23
CA MET A 114 0.94 -13.97 -0.59
C MET A 114 2.21 -14.34 0.15
N SER A 115 2.58 -15.61 0.12
CA SER A 115 3.85 -16.11 0.65
C SER A 115 4.26 -17.33 -0.16
N GLY A 116 5.53 -17.67 -0.16
CA GLY A 116 6.00 -18.81 -0.92
C GLY A 116 7.31 -19.35 -0.40
N ASP A 117 7.64 -20.52 -0.89
CA ASP A 117 8.90 -21.20 -0.70
C ASP A 117 9.35 -21.83 -2.03
N SER A 118 10.35 -22.70 -2.00
CA SER A 118 10.87 -23.36 -3.20
C SER A 118 9.90 -24.33 -3.87
N GLU A 119 8.81 -24.71 -3.20
CA GLU A 119 7.89 -25.75 -3.66
C GLU A 119 6.56 -25.17 -4.13
N GLN A 120 6.10 -24.07 -3.52
CA GLN A 120 4.78 -23.53 -3.77
C GLN A 120 4.62 -22.05 -3.43
N ILE A 121 3.55 -21.47 -3.97
CA ILE A 121 3.03 -20.15 -3.64
C ILE A 121 1.68 -20.34 -2.95
N LEU A 122 1.52 -19.69 -1.82
CA LEU A 122 0.30 -19.64 -1.02
C LEU A 122 -0.34 -18.27 -1.15
N VAL A 123 -1.64 -18.25 -1.39
CA VAL A 123 -2.46 -17.03 -1.39
C VAL A 123 -3.57 -17.19 -0.36
N LEU A 124 -3.58 -16.33 0.64
CA LEU A 124 -4.58 -16.28 1.71
C LEU A 124 -5.51 -15.08 1.50
N HIS A 125 -6.82 -15.33 1.59
CA HIS A 125 -7.83 -14.29 1.59
C HIS A 125 -9.06 -14.73 2.39
N ASN A 126 -9.50 -13.89 3.34
CA ASN A 126 -10.67 -14.16 4.19
C ASN A 126 -10.65 -15.55 4.86
N GLY A 127 -9.46 -15.98 5.31
CA GLY A 127 -9.28 -17.29 5.97
C GLY A 127 -9.21 -18.49 5.02
N ILE A 128 -9.30 -18.28 3.71
CA ILE A 128 -9.15 -19.32 2.69
C ILE A 128 -7.73 -19.25 2.11
N THR A 129 -7.01 -20.36 2.19
CA THR A 129 -5.69 -20.53 1.57
C THR A 129 -5.85 -21.29 0.26
N LEU A 130 -5.27 -20.75 -0.81
CA LEU A 130 -5.10 -21.41 -2.10
C LEU A 130 -3.62 -21.63 -2.36
N GLU A 131 -3.30 -22.74 -3.01
CA GLU A 131 -1.93 -23.20 -3.22
C GLU A 131 -1.65 -23.37 -4.72
N TYR A 132 -0.47 -22.95 -5.15
CA TYR A 132 -0.04 -22.96 -6.54
C TYR A 132 1.40 -23.46 -6.65
N LYS A 133 1.71 -24.27 -7.65
CA LYS A 133 3.06 -24.84 -7.83
C LYS A 133 4.10 -23.80 -8.24
N ASN A 134 3.68 -22.74 -8.93
CA ASN A 134 4.54 -21.66 -9.43
C ASN A 134 3.71 -20.46 -9.90
N TYR A 135 4.39 -19.36 -10.25
CA TYR A 135 3.73 -18.14 -10.73
C TYR A 135 2.91 -18.34 -12.00
N ALA A 136 3.34 -19.21 -12.92
CA ALA A 136 2.59 -19.46 -14.15
C ALA A 136 1.22 -20.11 -13.87
N GLU A 137 1.16 -21.04 -12.91
CA GLU A 137 -0.11 -21.61 -12.48
C GLU A 137 -0.97 -20.58 -11.73
N MET A 138 -0.37 -19.80 -10.83
CA MET A 138 -1.06 -18.75 -10.09
C MET A 138 -1.65 -17.69 -11.05
N GLU A 139 -0.89 -17.23 -12.04
CA GLU A 139 -1.35 -16.21 -13.01
C GLU A 139 -2.55 -16.69 -13.83
N GLN A 140 -2.70 -18.00 -14.06
CA GLN A 140 -3.83 -18.55 -14.80
C GLN A 140 -5.10 -18.71 -13.94
N LYS A 141 -4.96 -18.95 -12.64
CA LYS A 141 -6.05 -19.40 -11.76
C LYS A 141 -6.45 -18.39 -10.70
N GLN A 142 -5.48 -17.67 -10.12
CA GLN A 142 -5.72 -16.71 -9.06
C GLN A 142 -6.26 -15.40 -9.63
N LYS A 143 -7.42 -14.99 -9.12
CA LYS A 143 -7.96 -13.65 -9.35
C LYS A 143 -7.85 -12.84 -8.07
N PHE A 144 -7.22 -11.68 -8.16
CA PHE A 144 -7.17 -10.67 -7.10
C PHE A 144 -8.23 -9.63 -7.44
N TYR A 145 -9.23 -9.46 -6.57
CA TYR A 145 -10.35 -8.53 -6.81
C TYR A 145 -11.03 -8.75 -8.17
N GLY A 146 -11.14 -10.02 -8.60
CA GLY A 146 -11.76 -10.41 -9.87
C GLY A 146 -10.88 -10.32 -11.12
N LYS A 147 -9.63 -9.84 -11.01
CA LYS A 147 -8.69 -9.64 -12.13
C LYS A 147 -7.34 -10.34 -11.89
N LEU A 148 -6.52 -10.45 -12.93
CA LEU A 148 -5.14 -10.95 -12.80
C LEU A 148 -4.24 -9.90 -12.13
N LEU A 149 -3.19 -10.35 -11.45
CA LEU A 149 -2.26 -9.46 -10.73
C LEU A 149 -1.68 -8.36 -11.65
N LYS A 150 -1.26 -8.72 -12.86
CA LYS A 150 -0.73 -7.77 -13.85
C LYS A 150 -1.73 -6.71 -14.32
N GLU A 151 -3.03 -6.99 -14.22
CA GLU A 151 -4.09 -6.08 -14.65
C GLU A 151 -4.45 -5.06 -13.58
N ILE A 152 -4.00 -5.25 -12.34
CA ILE A 152 -4.34 -4.41 -11.19
C ILE A 152 -3.12 -3.82 -10.49
N ILE A 153 -1.90 -4.14 -10.94
CA ILE A 153 -0.67 -3.79 -10.22
C ILE A 153 -0.50 -2.28 -9.99
N ASP A 154 -0.98 -1.47 -10.94
CA ASP A 154 -0.94 -0.01 -10.85
C ASP A 154 -1.98 0.54 -9.86
N ASP A 155 -3.06 -0.20 -9.61
CA ASP A 155 -4.17 0.21 -8.75
C ASP A 155 -3.93 -0.21 -7.30
N VAL A 156 -3.38 -1.41 -7.07
CA VAL A 156 -3.20 -1.99 -5.74
C VAL A 156 -2.07 -1.38 -4.93
N PHE A 157 -2.24 -1.47 -3.63
CA PHE A 157 -1.23 -1.16 -2.63
C PHE A 157 -0.47 -2.43 -2.25
N VAL A 158 0.85 -2.35 -2.09
CA VAL A 158 1.72 -3.51 -1.84
C VAL A 158 2.53 -3.32 -0.57
N GLY A 159 2.42 -4.25 0.37
CA GLY A 159 3.24 -4.33 1.58
C GLY A 159 4.13 -5.56 1.56
N VAL A 160 5.35 -5.47 2.08
CA VAL A 160 6.30 -6.60 2.13
C VAL A 160 6.89 -6.71 3.53
N LYS A 161 6.92 -7.93 4.08
CA LYS A 161 7.51 -8.23 5.40
C LYS A 161 8.34 -9.51 5.39
#